data_AF-A0A925AQ34-F1
#
_entry.id   AF-A0A925AQ34-F1
#
_cell.length_a   1.000
_cell.length_b   1.000
_cell.length_c   1.000
_cell.angle_alpha   90.00
_cell.angle_beta   90.00
_cell.angle_gamma   90.00
#
_symmetry.space_group_name_H-M   'P 1'
#
loop_
_entity.id
_entity.type
_entity.pdbx_description
1 polymer ?
#
loop_
_entity_poly.entity_id
_entity_poly.type
_entity_poly.pdbx_seq_one_letter_code
_entity_poly.pdbx_strand_id
1 'polypeptide(L)'
;MVEVDIHLRGESTMHTTETSPIDGYHVKVDPAGRVVVPAAIRAHLNIRPGDTLVMRSRDNGLELRTYGQLMRDAQDYICSQVPAGRSLSDELIEDRRREAEAE
;
A
#
# COMPACT_ATOMS: atom_id res chain seq x y z
N MET A 1 -0.81 -17.06 11.31
CA MET A 1 -1.51 -18.02 10.45
C MET A 1 -2.55 -17.23 9.68
N VAL A 2 -2.27 -16.86 8.43
CA VAL A 2 -3.23 -16.09 7.61
C VAL A 2 -3.51 -16.95 6.38
N GLU A 3 -4.77 -17.35 6.31
CA GLU A 3 -5.39 -18.22 5.32
C GLU A 3 -5.29 -17.61 3.92
N VAL A 4 -4.87 -18.42 2.93
CA VAL A 4 -4.93 -18.07 1.51
C VAL A 4 -5.94 -19.02 0.88
N ASP A 5 -7.17 -18.53 0.74
CA ASP A 5 -8.28 -19.27 0.16
C ASP A 5 -8.21 -19.18 -1.37
N ILE A 6 -7.82 -20.28 -2.02
CA ILE A 6 -7.77 -20.41 -3.48
C ILE A 6 -8.96 -21.25 -3.92
N HIS A 7 -10.13 -20.62 -4.07
CA HIS A 7 -11.35 -21.30 -4.50
C HIS A 7 -11.40 -21.43 -6.03
N LEU A 8 -10.97 -22.55 -6.62
CA LEU A 8 -11.17 -22.79 -8.06
C LEU A 8 -12.54 -23.39 -8.38
N ARG A 9 -13.15 -22.80 -9.43
CA ARG A 9 -14.33 -23.18 -10.22
C ARG A 9 -15.73 -22.92 -9.62
N GLY A 10 -16.42 -22.03 -10.35
CA GLY A 10 -17.72 -22.34 -10.95
C GLY A 10 -18.93 -22.18 -10.04
N GLU A 11 -19.82 -21.29 -10.46
CA GLU A 11 -21.21 -21.12 -10.01
C GLU A 11 -21.44 -20.07 -8.90
N SER A 12 -22.32 -19.14 -9.25
CA SER A 12 -22.88 -18.12 -8.36
C SER A 12 -23.62 -18.78 -7.21
N THR A 13 -23.42 -18.31 -5.98
CA THR A 13 -24.50 -18.07 -5.00
C THR A 13 -24.00 -17.13 -3.90
N MET A 14 -24.75 -16.05 -3.68
CA MET A 14 -24.61 -15.14 -2.54
C MET A 14 -24.92 -15.87 -1.24
N HIS A 15 -24.03 -15.78 -0.25
CA HIS A 15 -24.39 -15.92 1.16
C HIS A 15 -23.69 -14.81 1.97
N THR A 16 -24.51 -14.03 2.67
CA THR A 16 -24.14 -12.96 3.60
C THR A 16 -23.90 -13.53 5.00
N THR A 17 -22.74 -13.25 5.61
CA THR A 17 -22.56 -12.97 7.06
C THR A 17 -21.18 -12.38 7.33
N GLU A 18 -21.15 -11.22 7.99
CA GLU A 18 -20.06 -10.52 8.71
C GLU A 18 -18.61 -11.06 8.61
N THR A 19 -17.91 -10.59 7.58
CA THR A 19 -16.53 -10.09 7.58
C THR A 19 -16.46 -9.27 6.28
N SER A 20 -15.99 -8.03 6.31
CA SER A 20 -16.01 -7.15 5.12
C SER A 20 -15.52 -7.92 3.90
N PRO A 21 -16.33 -8.06 2.83
CA PRO A 21 -16.01 -8.95 1.72
C PRO A 21 -14.72 -8.46 1.08
N ILE A 22 -13.65 -9.24 1.25
CA ILE A 22 -12.46 -9.06 0.44
C ILE A 22 -12.89 -9.60 -0.92
N ASP A 23 -13.23 -8.72 -1.86
CA ASP A 23 -13.57 -9.12 -3.22
C ASP A 23 -12.36 -9.88 -3.80
N GLY A 24 -12.42 -11.20 -3.75
CA GLY A 24 -11.38 -12.08 -4.26
C GLY A 24 -11.46 -12.11 -5.77
N TYR A 25 -10.39 -11.69 -6.45
CA TYR A 25 -10.31 -11.78 -7.90
C TYR A 25 -9.41 -12.93 -8.31
N HIS A 26 -9.93 -13.84 -9.13
CA HIS A 26 -9.08 -14.84 -9.77
C HIS A 26 -8.34 -14.19 -10.93
N VAL A 27 -7.02 -14.16 -10.82
CA VAL A 27 -6.17 -13.61 -11.87
C VAL A 27 -5.22 -14.70 -12.34
N LYS A 28 -5.05 -14.81 -13.65
CA LYS A 28 -4.07 -15.72 -14.25
C LYS A 28 -2.75 -14.99 -14.46
N VAL A 29 -1.67 -15.73 -14.29
CA VAL A 29 -0.34 -15.30 -14.72
C VAL A 29 -0.22 -15.58 -16.21
N ASP A 30 0.17 -14.58 -16.98
CA ASP A 30 0.42 -14.76 -18.42
C ASP A 30 1.77 -15.48 -18.67
N PRO A 31 2.08 -15.92 -19.90
CA PRO A 31 3.36 -16.56 -20.21
C PRO A 31 4.60 -15.69 -19.92
N ALA A 32 4.44 -14.37 -19.80
CA ALA A 32 5.51 -13.43 -19.48
C ALA A 32 5.62 -13.16 -17.96
N GLY A 33 4.84 -13.86 -17.13
CA GLY A 33 4.88 -13.73 -15.67
C GLY A 33 4.09 -12.54 -15.12
N ARG A 34 3.21 -11.91 -15.90
CA ARG A 34 2.44 -10.73 -15.50
C ARG A 34 1.07 -11.09 -14.96
N VAL A 35 0.57 -10.27 -14.05
CA VAL A 35 -0.78 -10.38 -13.48
C VAL A 35 -1.53 -9.09 -13.81
N VAL A 36 -2.76 -9.22 -14.32
CA VAL A 36 -3.59 -8.08 -14.66
C VAL A 36 -4.38 -7.63 -13.44
N VAL A 37 -4.14 -6.42 -12.95
CA VAL A 37 -4.95 -5.83 -11.87
C VAL A 37 -6.36 -5.53 -12.40
N PRO A 38 -7.43 -6.16 -11.88
CA PRO A 38 -8.80 -5.93 -12.33
C PRO A 38 -9.24 -4.47 -12.20
N ALA A 39 -10.18 -4.04 -13.05
CA ALA A 39 -10.63 -2.64 -13.11
C ALA A 39 -11.19 -2.13 -11.78
N ALA A 40 -11.93 -2.97 -11.05
CA ALA A 40 -12.48 -2.63 -9.74
C ALA A 40 -11.38 -2.34 -8.71
N ILE A 41 -10.33 -3.17 -8.64
CA ILE A 41 -9.18 -2.92 -7.76
C ILE A 41 -8.47 -1.62 -8.17
N ARG A 42 -8.26 -1.39 -9.48
CA ARG A 42 -7.64 -0.14 -9.95
C ARG A 42 -8.42 1.09 -9.51
N ALA A 43 -9.75 1.06 -9.61
CA ALA A 43 -10.61 2.16 -9.18
C ALA A 43 -10.55 2.36 -7.65
N HIS A 44 -10.63 1.28 -6.88
CA HIS A 44 -10.59 1.32 -5.42
C HIS A 44 -9.25 1.86 -4.88
N LEU A 45 -8.14 1.44 -5.47
CA LEU A 45 -6.79 1.89 -5.11
C LEU A 45 -6.36 3.16 -5.85
N ASN A 46 -7.25 3.76 -6.66
CA ASN A 46 -7.00 4.94 -7.49
C ASN A 46 -5.71 4.83 -8.34
N ILE A 47 -5.47 3.64 -8.91
CA ILE A 47 -4.32 3.33 -9.77
C ILE A 47 -4.63 3.76 -11.20
N ARG A 48 -3.74 4.56 -11.77
CA ARG A 48 -3.81 5.08 -13.14
C ARG A 48 -2.75 4.45 -14.03
N PRO A 49 -2.96 4.40 -15.36
CA PRO A 49 -1.91 4.01 -16.29
C PRO A 49 -0.67 4.89 -16.11
N GLY A 50 0.50 4.27 -15.96
CA GLY A 50 1.77 4.95 -15.68
C GLY A 50 2.14 5.02 -14.19
N ASP A 51 1.22 4.69 -13.28
CA ASP A 51 1.54 4.61 -11.86
C ASP A 51 2.50 3.46 -11.57
N THR A 52 3.45 3.72 -10.65
CA THR A 52 4.37 2.69 -10.16
C THR A 52 3.82 2.08 -8.89
N LEU A 53 3.72 0.74 -8.88
CA LEU A 53 3.32 -0.05 -7.72
C LEU A 53 4.54 -0.75 -7.14
N VAL A 54 4.59 -0.84 -5.82
CA VAL A 54 5.60 -1.57 -5.08
C VAL A 54 5.01 -2.93 -4.70
N MET A 55 5.61 -4.00 -5.21
CA MET A 55 5.26 -5.37 -4.85
C MET A 55 6.29 -5.92 -3.86
N ARG A 56 5.83 -6.43 -2.71
CA ARG A 56 6.67 -7.05 -1.68
C ARG A 56 6.27 -8.49 -1.47
N SER A 57 7.26 -9.37 -1.35
CA SER A 57 7.05 -10.73 -0.87
C SER A 57 6.84 -10.71 0.65
N ARG A 58 5.87 -11.47 1.13
CA ARG A 58 5.58 -11.75 2.54
C ARG A 58 5.48 -13.26 2.73
N ASP A 59 5.55 -13.72 3.96
CA ASP A 59 5.58 -15.16 4.29
C ASP A 59 4.40 -15.94 3.68
N ASN A 60 3.22 -15.32 3.54
CA ASN A 60 2.00 -15.94 3.04
C ASN A 60 1.44 -15.28 1.77
N GLY A 61 2.22 -14.49 1.03
CA GLY A 61 1.73 -13.91 -0.23
C GLY A 61 2.44 -12.68 -0.73
N LEU A 62 1.79 -11.99 -1.66
CA LEU A 62 2.27 -10.76 -2.25
C LEU A 62 1.47 -9.57 -1.72
N GLU A 63 2.19 -8.54 -1.30
CA GLU A 63 1.62 -7.25 -0.93
C GLU A 63 1.89 -6.24 -2.04
N LEU A 64 0.82 -5.67 -2.61
CA LEU A 64 0.91 -4.64 -3.62
C LEU A 64 0.44 -3.31 -3.03
N ARG A 65 1.32 -2.30 -3.04
CA ARG A 65 0.99 -0.94 -2.58
C ARG A 65 1.31 0.10 -3.65
N THR A 66 0.59 1.21 -3.64
CA THR A 66 0.99 2.39 -4.42
C THR A 66 2.13 3.11 -3.72
N TYR A 67 2.97 3.82 -4.47
CA TYR A 67 4.04 4.63 -3.87
C TYR A 67 3.49 5.68 -2.89
N GLY A 68 2.36 6.30 -3.22
CA GLY A 68 1.70 7.26 -2.35
C GLY A 68 1.22 6.65 -1.02
N GLN A 69 0.76 5.40 -1.03
CA GLN A 69 0.43 4.69 0.21
C GLN A 69 1.68 4.45 1.06
N LEU A 70 2.78 4.00 0.44
CA LEU A 70 4.03 3.76 1.16
C LEU A 70 4.58 5.05 1.82
N MET A 71 4.49 6.17 1.13
CA MET A 71 4.89 7.47 1.68
C MET A 71 3.99 7.91 2.83
N ARG A 72 2.67 7.72 2.71
CA ARG A 72 1.73 8.05 3.79
C ARG A 72 2.00 7.20 5.04
N ASP A 73 2.17 5.89 4.88
CA ASP A 73 2.45 5.02 6.02
C ASP A 73 3.74 5.42 6.75
N ALA A 74 4.77 5.79 5.99
CA ALA A 74 6.03 6.28 6.55
C ALA A 74 5.85 7.63 7.27
N GLN A 75 5.09 8.55 6.68
CA GLN A 75 4.77 9.84 7.28
C GLN A 75 3.95 9.66 8.57
N ASP A 76 2.90 8.84 8.55
CA ASP A 76 2.04 8.57 9.69
C ASP A 76 2.82 7.92 10.83
N TYR A 77 3.71 6.97 10.51
CA TYR A 77 4.61 6.35 11.49
C TYR A 77 5.50 7.40 12.16
N ILE A 78 6.17 8.26 11.39
CA ILE A 78 7.04 9.30 11.94
C ILE A 78 6.23 10.30 12.77
N CYS A 79 5.11 10.80 12.23
CA CYS A 79 4.21 11.72 12.93
C CYS A 79 3.71 11.16 14.26
N SER A 80 3.46 9.84 14.36
CA SER A 80 3.05 9.20 15.62
C SER A 80 4.10 9.29 16.73
N GLN A 81 5.38 9.49 16.37
CA GLN A 81 6.50 9.60 17.31
C GLN A 81 6.85 11.05 17.65
N VAL A 82 6.26 12.03 16.96
CA VAL A 82 6.57 13.46 17.14
C VAL A 82 5.48 14.12 18.00
N PRO A 83 5.87 14.85 19.07
CA PRO A 83 4.91 15.61 19.87
C PRO A 83 4.12 16.61 19.03
N ALA A 84 2.83 16.78 19.36
CA ALA A 84 1.96 17.74 18.67
C ALA A 84 2.53 19.16 18.75
N GLY A 85 2.51 19.88 17.62
CA GLY A 85 3.01 21.26 17.53
C GLY A 85 4.52 21.40 17.32
N ARG A 86 5.25 20.28 17.18
CA ARG A 86 6.70 20.28 16.88
C ARG A 86 6.95 20.06 15.40
N SER A 87 7.74 20.92 14.77
CA SER A 87 8.14 20.81 13.36
C SER A 87 9.60 20.42 13.24
N LEU A 88 9.87 19.13 13.00
CA LEU A 88 11.24 18.62 12.83
C LEU A 88 11.98 19.27 11.67
N SER A 89 11.26 19.65 10.61
CA SER A 89 11.84 20.32 9.45
C SER A 89 12.32 21.72 9.79
N ASP A 90 11.53 22.49 10.53
CA ASP A 90 11.90 23.86 10.92
C ASP A 90 13.09 23.84 11.88
N GLU A 91 13.11 22.90 12.84
CA GLU A 91 14.26 22.72 13.74
C GLU A 91 15.54 22.39 12.96
N LEU A 92 15.46 21.48 11.99
CA LEU A 92 16.62 21.13 11.15
C LEU A 92 17.11 22.31 10.32
N ILE A 93 16.20 23.11 9.73
CA ILE A 93 16.55 24.28 8.94
C ILE A 93 17.26 25.33 9.80
N GLU A 94 16.74 25.59 11.00
CA GLU A 94 17.34 26.55 11.93
C GLU A 94 18.72 26.10 12.41
N ASP A 95 18.90 24.80 12.70
CA ASP A 95 20.21 24.27 13.06
C ASP A 95 21.21 24.41 11.90
N ARG A 96 20.79 24.14 10.65
CA ARG A 96 21.66 24.34 9.47
C ARG A 96 22.02 25.80 9.22
N ARG A 97 21.12 26.74 9.52
CA ARG A 97 21.43 28.17 9.45
C ARG A 97 22.45 28.58 10.50
N ARG A 98 22.30 28.13 11.74
CA ARG A 98 23.27 28.40 12.82
C ARG A 98 24.65 27.83 12.52
N GLU A 99 24.71 26.61 11.99
CA GLU A 99 25.98 26.01 11.56
C GLU A 99 26.64 26.84 10.45
N ALA A 100 25.88 27.28 9.46
CA ALA A 100 26.40 28.10 8.36
C ALA A 100 26.83 29.51 8.77
N GLU A 101 26.24 30.08 9.83
CA GLU A 101 26.66 31.37 10.40
C GLU A 101 27.89 31.26 11.32
N ALA A 102 28.20 30.05 11.79
CA ALA A 102 29.33 29.77 12.67
C ALA A 102 30.62 29.37 11.92
N GLU A 103 30.55 29.21 10.60
CA GLU A 103 31.67 28.92 9.67
C GLU A 103 32.13 30.19 8.94
#